data_AF-A0A563UIB7-F1
#
_entry.id   AF-A0A563UIB7-F1
#
_cell.length_a   1.000
_cell.length_b   1.000
_cell.length_c   1.000
_cell.angle_alpha   90.00
_cell.angle_beta   90.00
_cell.angle_gamma   90.00
#
_symmetry.space_group_name_H-M   'P 1'
#
loop_
_entity.id
_entity.type
_entity.pdbx_description
1 polymer ?
#
loop_
_entity_poly.entity_id
_entity_poly.type
_entity_poly.pdbx_seq_one_letter_code
_entity_poly.pdbx_strand_id
1 'polypeptide(L)'
;MTLLPRNNTTNFQPQKAKGNQLFPVFLKLENLHTVLVGGGNVGLEKLTALLNNSPAAAVTVISKTFLPQIHQLAAAFSQLKIVQKAFADTDLDGADIVIAATNDSNLNHFIRQSAHDRKLLINVADKPELCDFYLGSIVQKGDLKIAISTNGKSPTIAKRLKEVLNDSIPEEIDTSLQQLSTVRDQLSGDFTHKVNELNRITAVLVGAKKPPSNKSLKLVVWATFIVFLAITLTSLWFREPGFRDYVEGIPPTFFYFLGAGFVFAMIDGAIGMSYGVTSTTFSLSMGIPPASASMGVHLSEIMSNGIAGWMHYRMGNVNWKLFKLLLVPGIIGAVTGAYLLSSLEHYASYTKPVISVYTLILGFVILNKAINLKKKRTSGKIKRISLLGLGGGFIDAVGGGGWGSIVLSTLIAGGRHPRFSLGTVKLSRFFIALMSSLTFVTMLSGARWDAVAGLIIGSALASPIAARISNKISAKFIMFAVAVIVILISIRSIINFFLK
;
A
#
# COMPACT_ATOMS: atom_id res chain seq x y z
N MET A 1 17.41 -23.98 29.59
CA MET A 1 16.87 -22.74 30.16
C MET A 1 17.27 -21.60 29.23
N THR A 2 16.46 -21.36 28.20
CA THR A 2 16.79 -20.46 27.08
C THR A 2 16.01 -19.17 27.27
N LEU A 3 16.73 -18.06 27.47
CA LEU A 3 16.16 -16.74 27.76
C LEU A 3 15.40 -16.21 26.55
N LEU A 4 14.07 -16.24 26.61
CA LEU A 4 13.21 -15.50 25.69
C LEU A 4 13.37 -13.98 25.90
N PRO A 5 13.40 -13.16 24.84
CA PRO A 5 13.44 -11.71 24.98
C PRO A 5 12.18 -11.21 25.70
N ARG A 6 12.37 -10.53 26.85
CA ARG A 6 11.31 -9.82 27.57
C ARG A 6 10.89 -8.56 26.80
N ASN A 7 9.59 -8.29 26.85
CA ASN A 7 8.89 -7.03 26.56
C ASN A 7 8.50 -6.72 25.10
N ASN A 8 7.48 -7.42 24.62
CA ASN A 8 6.46 -6.81 23.75
C ASN A 8 5.17 -6.62 24.56
N THR A 9 5.13 -5.60 25.43
CA THR A 9 3.87 -5.15 26.04
C THR A 9 3.06 -4.39 24.98
N THR A 10 2.39 -5.14 24.10
CA THR A 10 1.32 -4.60 23.25
C THR A 10 0.16 -4.20 24.15
N ASN A 11 -0.03 -2.88 24.28
CA ASN A 11 -1.09 -2.29 25.09
C ASN A 11 -2.45 -2.55 24.40
N PHE A 12 -3.09 -3.69 24.71
CA PHE A 12 -4.43 -4.02 24.22
C PHE A 12 -5.46 -3.20 24.99
N GLN A 13 -5.91 -2.10 24.40
CA GLN A 13 -7.13 -1.42 24.88
C GLN A 13 -8.36 -2.12 24.28
N PRO A 14 -9.31 -2.62 25.09
CA PRO A 14 -10.52 -3.25 24.59
C PRO A 14 -11.40 -2.19 23.92
N GLN A 15 -11.36 -2.12 22.59
CA GLN A 15 -12.39 -1.42 21.82
C GLN A 15 -13.67 -2.27 21.84
N LYS A 16 -14.84 -1.64 22.00
CA LYS A 16 -16.13 -2.31 21.77
C LYS A 16 -16.10 -2.99 20.40
N ALA A 17 -16.09 -4.31 20.41
CA ALA A 17 -15.97 -5.16 19.25
C ALA A 17 -17.11 -4.92 18.26
N LYS A 18 -16.81 -4.33 17.10
CA LYS A 18 -17.71 -4.28 15.93
C LYS A 18 -17.16 -5.22 14.86
N GLY A 19 -17.96 -6.18 14.40
CA GLY A 19 -17.60 -7.10 13.31
C GLY A 19 -17.66 -8.59 13.70
N ASN A 20 -17.12 -9.46 12.85
CA ASN A 20 -16.96 -10.89 13.15
C ASN A 20 -15.85 -11.06 14.21
N GLN A 21 -16.18 -11.60 15.37
CA GLN A 21 -15.25 -11.80 16.49
C GLN A 21 -14.79 -13.26 16.66
N LEU A 22 -15.23 -14.15 15.76
CA LEU A 22 -14.84 -15.55 15.81
C LEU A 22 -13.34 -15.68 15.59
N PHE A 23 -12.71 -16.49 16.42
CA PHE A 23 -11.31 -16.86 16.24
C PHE A 23 -11.22 -18.02 15.24
N PRO A 24 -10.59 -17.84 14.07
CA PRO A 24 -10.53 -18.88 13.06
C PRO A 24 -9.50 -19.95 13.47
N VAL A 25 -9.96 -21.20 13.56
CA VAL A 25 -9.11 -22.37 13.83
C VAL A 25 -9.45 -23.50 12.86
N PHE A 26 -8.45 -24.33 12.56
CA PHE A 26 -8.64 -25.60 11.85
C PHE A 26 -8.40 -26.73 12.84
N LEU A 27 -9.40 -27.58 13.04
CA LEU A 27 -9.36 -28.69 13.99
C LEU A 27 -8.97 -29.99 13.27
N LYS A 28 -8.06 -30.75 13.87
CA LYS A 28 -7.68 -32.10 13.42
C LYS A 28 -8.64 -33.13 14.02
N LEU A 29 -9.80 -33.31 13.38
CA LEU A 29 -10.88 -34.17 13.86
C LEU A 29 -10.49 -35.65 13.94
N GLU A 30 -9.41 -36.07 13.29
CA GLU A 30 -8.85 -37.42 13.44
C GLU A 30 -8.32 -37.71 14.85
N ASN A 31 -8.09 -36.69 15.66
CA ASN A 31 -7.66 -36.81 17.05
C ASN A 31 -8.78 -36.47 18.06
N LEU A 32 -10.00 -36.22 17.59
CA LEU A 32 -11.11 -35.76 18.42
C LEU A 32 -12.34 -36.62 18.19
N HIS A 33 -12.98 -37.06 19.26
CA HIS A 33 -14.24 -37.79 19.16
C HIS A 33 -15.41 -36.83 19.04
N THR A 34 -16.10 -36.89 17.90
CA THR A 34 -17.26 -36.03 17.61
C THR A 34 -18.56 -36.80 17.81
N VAL A 35 -19.46 -36.28 18.65
CA VAL A 35 -20.82 -36.82 18.79
C VAL A 35 -21.82 -35.96 18.02
N LEU A 36 -22.53 -36.56 17.07
CA LEU A 36 -23.60 -35.94 16.30
C LEU A 36 -24.96 -36.46 16.78
N VAL A 37 -25.82 -35.59 17.29
CA VAL A 37 -27.17 -35.96 17.72
C VAL A 37 -28.18 -35.53 16.65
N GLY A 38 -28.83 -36.49 16.02
CA GLY A 38 -29.82 -36.29 14.95
C GLY A 38 -29.44 -36.99 13.65
N GLY A 39 -30.31 -37.88 13.16
CA GLY A 39 -30.11 -38.69 11.95
C GLY A 39 -30.99 -38.27 10.76
N GLY A 40 -31.58 -37.07 10.79
CA GLY A 40 -32.39 -36.51 9.71
C GLY A 40 -31.56 -35.76 8.65
N ASN A 41 -32.23 -34.96 7.81
CA ASN A 41 -31.58 -34.23 6.71
C ASN A 41 -30.46 -33.29 7.20
N VAL A 42 -30.69 -32.55 8.29
CA VAL A 42 -29.69 -31.64 8.85
C VAL A 42 -28.49 -32.42 9.42
N GLY A 43 -28.74 -33.54 10.09
CA GLY A 43 -27.70 -34.44 10.57
C GLY A 43 -26.85 -34.99 9.44
N LEU A 44 -27.49 -35.48 8.37
CA LEU A 44 -26.82 -35.95 7.16
C LEU A 44 -25.96 -34.84 6.51
N GLU A 45 -26.48 -33.61 6.42
CA GLU A 45 -25.73 -32.47 5.89
C GLU A 45 -24.46 -32.20 6.70
N LYS A 46 -24.57 -32.15 8.04
CA LYS A 46 -23.40 -31.90 8.92
C LYS A 46 -22.42 -33.05 8.88
N LEU A 47 -22.90 -34.30 8.92
CA LEU A 47 -22.06 -35.48 8.82
C LEU A 47 -21.28 -35.50 7.51
N THR A 48 -21.95 -35.25 6.39
CA THR A 48 -21.32 -35.19 5.06
C THR A 48 -20.26 -34.08 5.01
N ALA A 49 -20.55 -32.90 5.56
CA ALA A 49 -19.58 -31.81 5.61
C ALA A 49 -18.34 -32.15 6.45
N LEU A 50 -18.50 -32.82 7.59
CA LEU A 50 -17.39 -33.26 8.43
C LEU A 50 -16.52 -34.29 7.71
N LEU A 51 -17.11 -35.36 7.18
CA LEU A 51 -16.39 -36.45 6.54
C LEU A 51 -15.70 -36.01 5.24
N ASN A 52 -16.32 -35.10 4.47
CA ASN A 52 -15.66 -34.52 3.30
C ASN A 52 -14.43 -33.69 3.68
N ASN A 53 -14.43 -33.05 4.86
CA ASN A 53 -13.31 -32.22 5.31
C ASN A 53 -12.24 -33.00 6.07
N SER A 54 -12.64 -34.09 6.74
CA SER A 54 -11.83 -34.94 7.59
C SER A 54 -12.34 -36.40 7.48
N PRO A 55 -11.92 -37.15 6.44
CA PRO A 55 -12.35 -38.52 6.21
C PRO A 55 -12.03 -39.49 7.37
N ALA A 56 -10.96 -39.22 8.12
CA ALA A 56 -10.53 -40.00 9.28
C ALA A 56 -11.07 -39.44 10.60
N ALA A 57 -12.20 -38.72 10.59
CA ALA A 57 -12.82 -38.25 11.83
C ALA A 57 -13.53 -39.42 12.55
N ALA A 58 -13.31 -39.52 13.86
CA ALA A 58 -14.06 -40.43 14.72
C ALA A 58 -15.41 -39.80 15.08
N VAL A 59 -16.51 -40.34 14.52
CA VAL A 59 -17.85 -39.75 14.67
C VAL A 59 -18.84 -40.79 15.18
N THR A 60 -19.53 -40.47 16.27
CA THR A 60 -20.68 -41.25 16.75
C THR A 60 -21.98 -40.49 16.49
N VAL A 61 -22.90 -41.07 15.71
CA VAL A 61 -24.19 -40.47 15.40
C VAL A 61 -25.28 -41.15 16.21
N ILE A 62 -26.06 -40.35 16.94
CA ILE A 62 -27.10 -40.81 17.86
C ILE A 62 -28.45 -40.26 17.39
N SER A 63 -29.40 -41.15 17.13
CA SER A 63 -30.74 -40.76 16.70
C SER A 63 -31.74 -41.90 16.90
N LYS A 64 -33.02 -41.57 17.07
CA LYS A 64 -34.11 -42.56 17.10
C LYS A 64 -34.32 -43.22 15.73
N THR A 65 -34.12 -42.43 14.68
CA THR A 65 -34.28 -42.81 13.27
C THR A 65 -33.14 -42.27 12.43
N PHE A 66 -32.81 -42.97 11.35
CA PHE A 66 -31.72 -42.60 10.43
C PHE A 66 -32.21 -42.60 9.00
N LEU A 67 -31.68 -41.66 8.22
CA LEU A 67 -31.79 -41.71 6.77
C LEU A 67 -30.91 -42.84 6.19
N PRO A 68 -31.34 -43.54 5.13
CA PRO A 68 -30.56 -44.59 4.49
C PRO A 68 -29.14 -44.16 4.07
N GLN A 69 -28.97 -42.90 3.68
CA GLN A 69 -27.68 -42.32 3.29
C GLN A 69 -26.68 -42.31 4.45
N ILE A 70 -27.12 -42.19 5.70
CA ILE A 70 -26.22 -42.24 6.87
C ILE A 70 -25.68 -43.66 7.05
N HIS A 71 -26.49 -44.70 6.80
CA HIS A 71 -26.01 -46.08 6.81
C HIS A 71 -25.00 -46.35 5.69
N GLN A 72 -25.19 -45.76 4.51
CA GLN A 72 -24.21 -45.83 3.42
C GLN A 72 -22.87 -45.17 3.81
N LEU A 73 -22.92 -44.01 4.47
CA LEU A 73 -21.72 -43.36 4.99
C LEU A 73 -21.03 -44.23 6.06
N ALA A 74 -21.77 -44.83 6.99
CA ALA A 74 -21.17 -45.70 8.00
C ALA A 74 -20.51 -46.95 7.41
N ALA A 75 -21.01 -47.46 6.28
CA ALA A 75 -20.35 -48.54 5.55
C ALA A 75 -19.05 -48.07 4.85
N ALA A 76 -18.99 -46.81 4.41
CA ALA A 76 -17.83 -46.25 3.72
C ALA A 76 -16.72 -45.75 4.67
N PHE A 77 -17.07 -45.35 5.89
CA PHE A 77 -16.15 -44.75 6.85
C PHE A 77 -16.04 -45.60 8.13
N SER A 78 -14.93 -46.30 8.31
CA SER A 78 -14.73 -47.27 9.41
C SER A 78 -14.80 -46.67 10.82
N GLN A 79 -14.52 -45.38 10.97
CA GLN A 79 -14.57 -44.66 12.26
C GLN A 79 -15.92 -43.97 12.53
N LEU A 80 -16.90 -44.16 11.64
CA LEU A 80 -18.28 -43.68 11.83
C LEU A 80 -19.11 -44.76 12.53
N LYS A 81 -19.59 -44.46 13.73
CA LYS A 81 -20.48 -45.33 14.51
C LYS A 81 -21.91 -44.76 14.51
N ILE A 82 -22.90 -45.61 14.28
CA ILE A 82 -24.32 -45.26 14.39
C ILE A 82 -24.87 -45.94 15.65
N VAL A 83 -25.57 -45.18 16.49
CA VAL A 83 -26.28 -45.68 17.67
C VAL A 83 -27.74 -45.29 17.59
N GLN A 84 -28.61 -46.29 17.34
CA GLN A 84 -30.05 -46.07 17.21
C GLN A 84 -30.75 -46.10 18.56
N LYS A 85 -30.92 -44.92 19.16
CA LYS A 85 -31.63 -44.72 20.42
C LYS A 85 -32.00 -43.25 20.63
N ALA A 86 -32.76 -42.98 21.69
CA ALA A 86 -32.89 -41.62 22.21
C ALA A 86 -31.58 -41.17 22.86
N PHE A 87 -31.24 -39.88 22.71
CA PHE A 87 -30.09 -39.27 23.38
C PHE A 87 -30.24 -39.35 24.90
N ALA A 88 -29.14 -39.73 25.58
CA ALA A 88 -28.99 -39.67 27.02
C ALA A 88 -27.73 -38.84 27.38
N ASP A 89 -27.72 -38.20 28.55
CA ASP A 89 -26.61 -37.32 28.98
C ASP A 89 -25.23 -38.02 28.95
N THR A 90 -25.18 -39.30 29.32
CA THR A 90 -23.96 -40.13 29.31
C THR A 90 -23.42 -40.40 27.91
N ASP A 91 -24.17 -40.09 26.85
CA ASP A 91 -23.69 -40.26 25.48
C ASP A 91 -22.60 -39.26 25.08
N LEU A 92 -22.44 -38.19 25.86
CA LEU A 92 -21.36 -37.22 25.67
C LEU A 92 -20.08 -37.62 26.43
N ASP A 93 -20.10 -38.72 27.18
CA ASP A 93 -18.94 -39.15 27.94
C ASP A 93 -17.82 -39.60 26.98
N GLY A 94 -16.65 -38.98 27.11
CA GLY A 94 -15.51 -39.20 26.21
C GLY A 94 -15.66 -38.56 24.83
N ALA A 95 -16.62 -37.65 24.63
CA ALA A 95 -16.66 -36.79 23.47
C ALA A 95 -15.73 -35.57 23.68
N ASP A 96 -15.26 -34.99 22.58
CA ASP A 96 -14.52 -33.72 22.58
C ASP A 96 -15.34 -32.58 21.95
N ILE A 97 -16.14 -32.93 20.94
CA ILE A 97 -16.96 -32.00 20.16
C ILE A 97 -18.36 -32.58 19.98
N VAL A 98 -19.37 -31.71 20.08
CA VAL A 98 -20.77 -32.08 19.93
C VAL A 98 -21.43 -31.29 18.81
N ILE A 99 -22.25 -31.96 18.01
CA ILE A 99 -23.11 -31.32 17.01
C ILE A 99 -24.54 -31.77 17.26
N ALA A 100 -25.43 -30.81 17.54
CA ALA A 100 -26.86 -31.07 17.70
C ALA A 100 -27.59 -30.66 16.43
N ALA A 101 -28.22 -31.63 15.77
CA ALA A 101 -28.93 -31.48 14.50
C ALA A 101 -30.35 -32.08 14.59
N THR A 102 -31.02 -31.88 15.73
CA THR A 102 -32.38 -32.35 15.97
C THR A 102 -33.41 -31.24 15.70
N ASN A 103 -34.65 -31.62 15.41
CA ASN A 103 -35.79 -30.71 15.27
C ASN A 103 -36.47 -30.38 16.62
N ASP A 104 -35.98 -30.93 17.73
CA ASP A 104 -36.53 -30.71 19.07
C ASP A 104 -35.71 -29.64 19.79
N SER A 105 -36.32 -28.46 19.97
CA SER A 105 -35.66 -27.32 20.61
C SER A 105 -35.31 -27.59 22.07
N ASN A 106 -36.16 -28.32 22.81
CA ASN A 106 -35.92 -28.63 24.21
C ASN A 106 -34.74 -29.61 24.34
N LEU A 107 -34.70 -30.61 23.46
CA LEU A 107 -33.57 -31.53 23.38
C LEU A 107 -32.27 -30.82 23.01
N ASN A 108 -32.29 -29.88 22.06
CA ASN A 108 -31.09 -29.10 21.70
C ASN A 108 -30.56 -28.26 22.88
N HIS A 109 -31.45 -27.66 23.68
CA HIS A 109 -31.05 -26.99 24.92
C HIS A 109 -30.47 -27.95 25.96
N PHE A 110 -31.07 -29.13 26.11
CA PHE A 110 -30.55 -30.17 27.00
C PHE A 110 -29.15 -30.64 26.59
N ILE A 111 -28.94 -30.97 25.31
CA ILE A 111 -27.62 -31.34 24.76
C ILE A 111 -26.60 -30.21 24.99
N ARG A 112 -27.01 -28.95 24.80
CA ARG A 112 -26.16 -27.77 25.04
C ARG A 112 -25.73 -27.64 26.49
N GLN A 113 -26.63 -27.92 27.44
CA GLN A 113 -26.30 -27.90 28.86
C GLN A 113 -25.34 -29.07 29.19
N SER A 114 -25.69 -30.28 28.78
CA SER A 114 -24.89 -31.49 28.97
C SER A 114 -23.45 -31.37 28.45
N ALA A 115 -23.28 -30.72 27.29
CA ALA A 115 -21.98 -30.44 26.69
C ALA A 115 -21.17 -29.44 27.53
N HIS A 116 -21.81 -28.38 28.03
CA HIS A 116 -21.14 -27.34 28.83
C HIS A 116 -20.74 -27.81 30.21
N ASP A 117 -21.56 -28.65 30.85
CA ASP A 117 -21.23 -29.27 32.13
C ASP A 117 -19.93 -30.11 32.04
N ARG A 118 -19.62 -30.61 30.83
CA ARG A 118 -18.40 -31.36 30.49
C ARG A 118 -17.31 -30.52 29.82
N LYS A 119 -17.52 -29.22 29.63
CA LYS A 119 -16.60 -28.29 28.90
C LYS A 119 -16.35 -28.69 27.44
N LEU A 120 -17.32 -29.33 26.80
CA LEU A 120 -17.26 -29.71 25.39
C LEU A 120 -17.68 -28.55 24.50
N LEU A 121 -17.05 -28.42 23.34
CA LEU A 121 -17.47 -27.46 22.32
C LEU A 121 -18.70 -27.99 21.59
N ILE A 122 -19.73 -27.17 21.45
CA ILE A 122 -20.96 -27.57 20.75
C ILE A 122 -21.36 -26.62 19.62
N ASN A 123 -21.83 -27.21 18.53
CA ASN A 123 -22.56 -26.52 17.46
C ASN A 123 -24.01 -27.04 17.41
N VAL A 124 -24.98 -26.13 17.44
CA VAL A 124 -26.40 -26.46 17.29
C VAL A 124 -26.88 -25.92 15.95
N ALA A 125 -27.42 -26.81 15.11
CA ALA A 125 -27.89 -26.43 13.79
C ALA A 125 -29.01 -25.37 13.88
N ASP A 126 -28.93 -24.36 13.02
CA ASP A 126 -29.91 -23.27 12.88
C ASP A 126 -30.19 -22.45 14.16
N LYS A 127 -29.34 -22.59 15.19
CA LYS A 127 -29.45 -21.89 16.49
C LYS A 127 -28.10 -21.25 16.87
N PRO A 128 -27.70 -20.14 16.22
CA PRO A 128 -26.40 -19.50 16.46
C PRO A 128 -26.14 -19.15 17.92
N GLU A 129 -27.18 -18.78 18.66
CA GLU A 129 -27.14 -18.44 20.09
C GLU A 129 -26.77 -19.61 21.01
N LEU A 130 -26.90 -20.85 20.54
CA LEU A 130 -26.55 -22.06 21.30
C LEU A 130 -25.17 -22.63 20.92
N CYS A 131 -24.47 -22.01 19.97
CA CYS A 131 -23.21 -22.51 19.45
C CYS A 131 -21.99 -21.86 20.13
N ASP A 132 -20.97 -22.66 20.41
CA ASP A 132 -19.64 -22.14 20.79
C ASP A 132 -18.73 -21.93 19.57
N PHE A 133 -19.01 -22.65 18.47
CA PHE A 133 -18.30 -22.53 17.21
C PHE A 133 -19.25 -22.66 16.02
N TYR A 134 -18.83 -22.16 14.86
CA TYR A 134 -19.59 -22.27 13.61
C TYR A 134 -18.85 -23.10 12.58
N LEU A 135 -19.63 -23.87 11.80
CA LEU A 135 -19.16 -24.50 10.59
C LEU A 135 -19.19 -23.47 9.44
N GLY A 136 -18.02 -23.15 8.91
CA GLY A 136 -17.86 -22.19 7.80
C GLY A 136 -18.06 -22.83 6.42
N SER A 137 -18.21 -22.00 5.39
CA SER A 137 -18.10 -22.49 4.01
C SER A 137 -16.62 -22.73 3.69
N ILE A 138 -16.29 -23.95 3.24
CA ILE A 138 -14.91 -24.37 2.97
C ILE A 138 -14.67 -24.51 1.47
N VAL A 139 -13.57 -23.93 1.00
CA VAL A 139 -12.93 -24.24 -0.29
C VAL A 139 -11.71 -25.11 0.02
N GLN A 140 -11.55 -26.22 -0.71
CA GLN A 140 -10.42 -27.13 -0.56
C GLN A 140 -9.86 -27.47 -1.94
N LYS A 141 -8.53 -27.34 -2.09
CA LYS A 141 -7.76 -27.66 -3.29
C LYS A 141 -6.49 -28.38 -2.85
N GLY A 142 -6.51 -29.71 -2.85
CA GLY A 142 -5.49 -30.54 -2.20
C GLY A 142 -5.26 -30.13 -0.74
N ASP A 143 -4.03 -29.75 -0.40
CA ASP A 143 -3.62 -29.29 0.95
C ASP A 143 -4.06 -27.85 1.28
N LEU A 144 -4.51 -27.06 0.30
CA LEU A 144 -5.04 -25.72 0.54
C LEU A 144 -6.48 -25.81 1.07
N LYS A 145 -6.73 -25.19 2.24
CA LYS A 145 -8.08 -25.02 2.80
C LYS A 145 -8.36 -23.56 3.15
N ILE A 146 -9.50 -23.04 2.69
CA ILE A 146 -9.96 -21.67 2.98
C ILE A 146 -11.32 -21.75 3.65
N ALA A 147 -11.43 -21.17 4.86
CA ALA A 147 -12.67 -21.08 5.60
C ALA A 147 -13.28 -19.67 5.50
N ILE A 148 -14.58 -19.61 5.19
CA ILE A 148 -15.34 -18.38 5.02
C ILE A 148 -16.41 -18.30 6.11
N SER A 149 -16.38 -17.22 6.90
CA SER A 149 -17.37 -16.96 7.96
C SER A 149 -17.99 -15.58 7.84
N THR A 150 -19.32 -15.53 7.92
CA THR A 150 -20.12 -14.29 7.97
C THR A 150 -20.67 -14.03 9.38
N ASN A 151 -20.11 -14.67 10.41
CA ASN A 151 -20.64 -14.66 11.78
C ASN A 151 -22.12 -15.07 11.84
N GLY A 152 -22.50 -16.07 11.04
CA GLY A 152 -23.89 -16.54 10.89
C GLY A 152 -24.84 -15.59 10.16
N LYS A 153 -24.41 -14.38 9.79
CA LYS A 153 -25.32 -13.34 9.24
C LYS A 153 -25.80 -13.60 7.82
N SER A 154 -24.99 -14.26 6.99
CA SER A 154 -25.34 -14.52 5.60
C SER A 154 -24.68 -15.79 5.06
N PRO A 155 -25.34 -16.94 5.20
CA PRO A 155 -24.91 -18.20 4.60
C PRO A 155 -24.81 -18.11 3.06
N THR A 156 -25.74 -17.39 2.43
CA THR A 156 -25.78 -17.20 0.97
C THR A 156 -24.53 -16.51 0.43
N ILE A 157 -24.06 -15.45 1.10
CA ILE A 157 -22.81 -14.78 0.70
C ILE A 157 -21.60 -15.69 0.91
N ALA A 158 -21.56 -16.45 2.01
CA ALA A 158 -20.49 -17.41 2.24
C ALA A 158 -20.42 -18.48 1.14
N LYS A 159 -21.59 -18.98 0.69
CA LYS A 159 -21.68 -19.94 -0.42
C LYS A 159 -21.21 -19.35 -1.76
N ARG A 160 -21.66 -18.13 -2.11
CA ARG A 160 -21.22 -17.45 -3.35
C ARG A 160 -19.72 -17.20 -3.35
N LEU A 161 -19.16 -16.77 -2.22
CA LEU A 161 -17.70 -16.59 -2.10
C LEU A 161 -16.95 -17.91 -2.22
N LYS A 162 -17.49 -19.00 -1.65
CA LYS A 162 -16.94 -20.34 -1.82
C LYS A 162 -16.90 -20.72 -3.30
N GLU A 163 -18.00 -20.56 -4.05
CA GLU A 163 -18.06 -20.87 -5.48
C GLU A 163 -17.03 -20.06 -6.27
N VAL A 164 -17.01 -18.73 -6.10
CA VAL A 164 -16.05 -17.85 -6.79
C VAL A 164 -14.60 -18.25 -6.49
N LEU A 165 -14.27 -18.52 -5.23
CA LEU A 165 -12.92 -18.92 -4.85
C LEU A 165 -12.56 -20.31 -5.35
N ASN A 166 -13.52 -21.23 -5.40
CA ASN A 166 -13.31 -22.58 -5.91
C ASN A 166 -13.00 -22.58 -7.42
N ASP A 167 -13.65 -21.68 -8.17
CA ASP A 167 -13.44 -21.53 -9.62
C ASP A 167 -12.18 -20.71 -9.95
N SER A 168 -11.88 -19.70 -9.12
CA SER A 168 -10.74 -18.81 -9.35
C SER A 168 -9.40 -19.42 -8.95
N ILE A 169 -9.41 -20.43 -8.08
CA ILE A 169 -8.20 -21.10 -7.59
C ILE A 169 -7.96 -22.38 -8.41
N PRO A 170 -6.88 -22.45 -9.19
CA PRO A 170 -6.53 -23.62 -9.99
C PRO A 170 -6.23 -24.85 -9.10
N GLU A 171 -6.49 -26.06 -9.61
CA GLU A 171 -6.17 -27.32 -8.91
C GLU A 171 -4.66 -27.51 -8.74
N GLU A 172 -3.86 -26.97 -9.67
CA GLU A 172 -2.39 -27.02 -9.70
C GLU A 172 -1.72 -26.30 -8.52
N ILE A 173 -2.51 -25.58 -7.70
CA ILE A 173 -2.00 -24.93 -6.49
C ILE A 173 -1.50 -25.95 -5.46
N ASP A 174 -2.05 -27.16 -5.45
CA ASP A 174 -1.60 -28.25 -4.58
C ASP A 174 -0.17 -28.69 -4.92
N THR A 175 0.10 -28.96 -6.20
CA THR A 175 1.45 -29.26 -6.70
C THR A 175 2.43 -28.16 -6.33
N SER A 176 2.01 -26.89 -6.41
CA SER A 176 2.83 -25.75 -6.03
C SER A 176 3.15 -25.76 -4.53
N LEU A 177 2.18 -26.08 -3.66
CA LEU A 177 2.40 -26.20 -2.22
C LEU A 177 3.39 -27.32 -1.89
N GLN A 178 3.25 -28.48 -2.52
CA GLN A 178 4.14 -29.62 -2.33
C GLN A 178 5.59 -29.27 -2.74
N GLN A 179 5.76 -28.67 -3.91
CA GLN A 179 7.08 -28.22 -4.39
C GLN A 179 7.74 -27.22 -3.44
N LEU A 180 6.96 -26.28 -2.89
CA LEU A 180 7.48 -25.30 -1.95
C LEU A 180 7.86 -25.91 -0.59
N SER A 181 7.14 -26.94 -0.14
CA SER A 181 7.55 -27.69 1.06
C SER A 181 8.88 -28.39 0.81
N THR A 182 9.03 -29.11 -0.30
CA THR A 182 10.28 -29.80 -0.66
C THR A 182 11.46 -28.83 -0.71
N VAL A 183 11.27 -27.66 -1.34
CA VAL A 183 12.28 -26.59 -1.35
C VAL A 183 12.60 -26.14 0.08
N ARG A 184 11.61 -25.84 0.91
CA ARG A 184 11.84 -25.40 2.31
C ARG A 184 12.65 -26.43 3.09
N ASP A 185 12.36 -27.71 2.91
CA ASP A 185 12.94 -28.80 3.69
C ASP A 185 14.39 -29.08 3.25
N GLN A 186 14.75 -28.77 2.01
CA GLN A 186 16.14 -28.80 1.50
C GLN A 186 16.97 -27.58 1.90
N LEU A 187 16.36 -26.49 2.37
CA LEU A 187 17.09 -25.30 2.79
C LEU A 187 17.70 -25.47 4.19
N SER A 188 18.99 -25.16 4.32
CA SER A 188 19.72 -25.07 5.58
C SER A 188 19.91 -23.60 6.02
N GLY A 189 20.20 -23.38 7.31
CA GLY A 189 20.36 -22.05 7.91
C GLY A 189 19.19 -21.58 8.78
N ASP A 190 19.26 -20.33 9.24
CA ASP A 190 18.24 -19.75 10.13
C ASP A 190 16.90 -19.50 9.43
N PHE A 191 15.83 -19.31 10.22
CA PHE A 191 14.48 -19.11 9.71
C PHE A 191 14.39 -17.92 8.73
N THR A 192 15.13 -16.85 8.98
CA THR A 192 15.15 -15.65 8.14
C THR A 192 15.76 -15.93 6.76
N HIS A 193 16.84 -16.72 6.70
CA HIS A 193 17.45 -17.19 5.47
C HIS A 193 16.48 -18.06 4.66
N LYS A 194 15.82 -19.03 5.31
CA LYS A 194 14.84 -19.91 4.64
C LYS A 194 13.66 -19.13 4.07
N VAL A 195 13.11 -18.18 4.83
CA VAL A 195 12.01 -17.31 4.38
C VAL A 195 12.44 -16.44 3.20
N ASN A 196 13.63 -15.83 3.25
CA ASN A 196 14.14 -15.01 2.15
C ASN A 196 14.35 -15.83 0.87
N GLU A 197 14.82 -17.06 1.00
CA GLU A 197 15.09 -17.93 -0.15
C GLU A 197 13.79 -18.50 -0.75
N LEU A 198 12.83 -18.89 0.08
CA LEU A 198 11.47 -19.24 -0.38
C LEU A 198 10.81 -18.06 -1.09
N ASN A 199 10.93 -16.83 -0.55
CA ASN A 199 10.44 -15.62 -1.20
C ASN A 199 11.14 -15.36 -2.53
N ARG A 200 12.44 -15.65 -2.64
CA ARG A 200 13.21 -15.52 -3.90
C ARG A 200 12.70 -16.50 -4.95
N ILE A 201 12.45 -17.75 -4.57
CA ILE A 201 12.01 -18.82 -5.48
C ILE A 201 10.56 -18.59 -5.92
N THR A 202 9.68 -18.24 -4.99
CA THR A 202 8.25 -17.94 -5.27
C THR A 202 8.01 -16.61 -5.97
N ALA A 203 8.97 -15.67 -5.94
CA ALA A 203 8.84 -14.39 -6.63
C ALA A 203 8.60 -14.52 -8.14
N VAL A 204 9.02 -15.65 -8.75
CA VAL A 204 8.78 -15.97 -10.16
C VAL A 204 7.29 -16.25 -10.43
N LEU A 205 6.59 -16.87 -9.47
CA LEU A 205 5.16 -17.24 -9.58
C LEU A 205 4.23 -16.01 -9.44
N VAL A 206 4.68 -14.94 -8.78
CA VAL A 206 3.89 -13.70 -8.58
C VAL A 206 3.93 -12.77 -9.81
N GLY A 207 4.34 -13.27 -10.98
CA GLY A 207 4.25 -12.52 -12.24
C GLY A 207 5.18 -11.31 -12.32
N ALA A 208 6.21 -11.23 -11.48
CA ALA A 208 7.30 -10.30 -11.70
C ALA A 208 8.38 -10.99 -12.54
N LYS A 209 8.21 -11.00 -13.87
CA LYS A 209 9.35 -11.16 -14.79
C LYS A 209 10.38 -10.08 -14.45
N LYS A 210 11.33 -10.40 -13.58
CA LYS A 210 12.65 -9.77 -13.58
C LYS A 210 13.57 -10.75 -14.29
N PRO A 211 14.09 -10.42 -15.48
CA PRO A 211 15.10 -11.25 -16.13
C PRO A 211 16.26 -11.46 -15.15
N PRO A 212 17.03 -12.56 -15.27
CA PRO A 212 18.15 -12.85 -14.40
C PRO A 212 19.02 -11.59 -14.33
N SER A 213 19.01 -10.94 -13.17
CA SER A 213 19.74 -9.72 -12.98
C SER A 213 21.17 -10.11 -12.70
N ASN A 214 21.95 -10.31 -13.76
CA ASN A 214 23.38 -10.47 -13.64
C ASN A 214 23.95 -9.12 -13.19
N LYS A 215 23.95 -8.90 -11.85
CA LYS A 215 24.31 -7.62 -11.23
C LYS A 215 25.74 -7.22 -11.61
N SER A 216 26.63 -8.20 -11.74
CA SER A 216 28.01 -7.99 -12.23
C SER A 216 28.02 -7.49 -13.67
N LEU A 217 27.30 -8.13 -14.60
CA LEU A 217 27.23 -7.65 -15.99
C LEU A 217 26.59 -6.26 -16.11
N LYS A 218 25.51 -5.99 -15.37
CA LYS A 218 24.91 -4.64 -15.34
C LYS A 218 25.88 -3.60 -14.80
N LEU A 219 26.61 -3.94 -13.74
CA LEU A 219 27.60 -3.06 -13.15
C LEU A 219 28.77 -2.82 -14.11
N VAL A 220 29.24 -3.86 -14.82
CA VAL A 220 30.25 -3.75 -15.87
C VAL A 220 29.75 -2.89 -17.03
N VAL A 221 28.55 -3.13 -17.57
CA VAL A 221 27.98 -2.31 -18.66
C VAL A 221 27.84 -0.85 -18.25
N TRP A 222 27.35 -0.57 -17.03
CA TRP A 222 27.28 0.80 -16.51
C TRP A 222 28.67 1.41 -16.29
N ALA A 223 29.62 0.66 -15.75
CA ALA A 223 30.99 1.12 -15.54
C ALA A 223 31.67 1.43 -16.89
N THR A 224 31.56 0.54 -17.87
CA THR A 224 32.09 0.76 -19.22
C THR A 224 31.46 1.98 -19.88
N PHE A 225 30.13 2.15 -19.77
CA PHE A 225 29.45 3.33 -20.31
C PHE A 225 29.92 4.63 -19.63
N ILE A 226 30.06 4.65 -18.30
CA ILE A 226 30.54 5.81 -17.55
C ILE A 226 31.99 6.14 -17.93
N VAL A 227 32.87 5.13 -17.99
CA VAL A 227 34.28 5.30 -18.38
C VAL A 227 34.36 5.82 -19.82
N PHE A 228 33.60 5.23 -20.75
CA PHE A 228 33.53 5.69 -22.13
C PHE A 228 33.07 7.15 -22.23
N LEU A 229 32.01 7.52 -21.50
CA LEU A 229 31.51 8.90 -21.47
C LEU A 229 32.56 9.86 -20.89
N ALA A 230 33.23 9.48 -19.80
CA ALA A 230 34.27 10.29 -19.17
C ALA A 230 35.47 10.51 -20.09
N ILE A 231 35.94 9.45 -20.76
CA ILE A 231 37.02 9.54 -21.76
C ILE A 231 36.60 10.43 -22.92
N THR A 232 35.38 10.27 -23.44
CA THR A 232 34.87 11.06 -24.55
C THR A 232 34.79 12.54 -24.20
N LEU A 233 34.20 12.88 -23.04
CA LEU A 233 34.11 14.27 -22.59
C LEU A 233 35.48 14.89 -22.32
N THR A 234 36.40 14.13 -21.71
CA THR A 234 37.78 14.58 -21.47
C THR A 234 38.52 14.78 -22.80
N SER A 235 38.35 13.86 -23.75
CA SER A 235 38.94 13.97 -25.09
C SER A 235 38.39 15.19 -25.82
N LEU A 236 37.08 15.41 -25.82
CA LEU A 236 36.48 16.60 -26.42
C LEU A 236 36.99 17.89 -25.75
N TRP A 237 37.10 17.90 -24.42
CA TRP A 237 37.62 19.05 -23.67
C TRP A 237 39.04 19.46 -24.08
N PHE A 238 39.92 18.49 -24.31
CA PHE A 238 41.33 18.77 -24.66
C PHE A 238 41.60 18.85 -26.16
N ARG A 239 40.78 18.21 -27.01
CA ARG A 239 41.03 18.13 -28.46
C ARG A 239 40.17 19.08 -29.29
N GLU A 240 39.00 19.48 -28.80
CA GLU A 240 38.07 20.36 -29.52
C GLU A 240 37.92 21.69 -28.79
N PRO A 241 38.71 22.72 -29.14
CA PRO A 241 38.63 24.04 -28.50
C PRO A 241 37.21 24.63 -28.53
N GLY A 242 36.46 24.45 -29.63
CA GLY A 242 35.09 24.95 -29.73
C GLY A 242 34.12 24.29 -28.74
N PHE A 243 34.34 23.02 -28.37
CA PHE A 243 33.56 22.38 -27.32
C PHE A 243 33.92 22.95 -25.94
N ARG A 244 35.21 23.15 -25.68
CA ARG A 244 35.69 23.76 -24.43
C ARG A 244 35.16 25.18 -24.25
N ASP A 245 35.28 26.02 -25.27
CA ASP A 245 34.79 27.41 -25.25
C ASP A 245 33.28 27.45 -25.05
N TYR A 246 32.53 26.54 -25.68
CA TYR A 246 31.09 26.42 -25.45
C TYR A 246 30.76 26.09 -23.99
N VAL A 247 31.45 25.12 -23.38
CA VAL A 247 31.20 24.72 -21.99
C VAL A 247 31.66 25.78 -21.00
N GLU A 248 32.81 26.42 -21.23
CA GLU A 248 33.29 27.55 -20.41
C GLU A 248 32.35 28.77 -20.54
N GLY A 249 31.66 28.92 -21.67
CA GLY A 249 30.63 29.93 -21.90
C GLY A 249 29.28 29.66 -21.22
N ILE A 250 29.06 28.47 -20.64
CA ILE A 250 27.81 28.16 -19.92
C ILE A 250 27.75 28.98 -18.62
N PRO A 251 26.69 29.78 -18.39
CA PRO A 251 26.55 30.57 -17.17
C PRO A 251 26.63 29.71 -15.90
N PRO A 252 27.36 30.15 -14.84
CA PRO A 252 27.45 29.41 -13.57
C PRO A 252 26.10 29.08 -12.92
N THR A 253 25.08 29.90 -13.20
CA THR A 253 23.68 29.69 -12.80
C THR A 253 23.14 28.34 -13.26
N PHE A 254 23.50 27.87 -14.45
CA PHE A 254 23.11 26.53 -14.92
C PHE A 254 23.58 25.44 -13.95
N PHE A 255 24.86 25.47 -13.54
CA PHE A 255 25.44 24.44 -12.68
C PHE A 255 24.86 24.47 -11.26
N TYR A 256 24.57 25.65 -10.72
CA TYR A 256 23.87 25.77 -9.43
C TYR A 256 22.48 25.15 -9.48
N PHE A 257 21.73 25.38 -10.56
CA PHE A 257 20.39 24.82 -10.74
C PHE A 257 20.43 23.32 -11.08
N LEU A 258 21.47 22.84 -11.75
CA LEU A 258 21.72 21.42 -11.96
C LEU A 258 21.93 20.68 -10.64
N GLY A 259 22.80 21.20 -9.78
CA GLY A 259 23.01 20.64 -8.44
C GLY A 259 21.75 20.71 -7.58
N ALA A 260 21.07 21.85 -7.59
CA ALA A 260 19.83 22.05 -6.84
C ALA A 260 18.72 21.10 -7.29
N GLY A 261 18.48 20.99 -8.60
CA GLY A 261 17.49 20.07 -9.18
C GLY A 261 17.76 18.62 -8.80
N PHE A 262 19.04 18.21 -8.82
CA PHE A 262 19.45 16.88 -8.38
C PHE A 262 19.09 16.64 -6.91
N VAL A 263 19.51 17.53 -6.01
CA VAL A 263 19.26 17.40 -4.57
C VAL A 263 17.76 17.44 -4.25
N PHE A 264 17.00 18.36 -4.84
CA PHE A 264 15.58 18.51 -4.57
C PHE A 264 14.76 17.33 -5.11
N ALA A 265 15.10 16.79 -6.29
CA ALA A 265 14.46 15.59 -6.80
C ALA A 265 14.82 14.34 -5.98
N MET A 266 16.03 14.26 -5.40
CA MET A 266 16.38 13.20 -4.44
C MET A 266 15.51 13.26 -3.18
N ILE A 267 15.33 14.46 -2.62
CA ILE A 267 14.46 14.71 -1.47
C ILE A 267 13.00 14.34 -1.79
N ASP A 268 12.52 14.75 -2.96
CA ASP A 268 11.16 14.50 -3.37
C ASP A 268 10.89 13.05 -3.76
N GLY A 269 11.85 12.33 -4.31
CA GLY A 269 11.71 10.88 -4.50
C GLY A 269 11.65 10.11 -3.17
N ALA A 270 12.21 10.66 -2.08
CA ALA A 270 12.11 10.07 -0.74
C ALA A 270 10.79 10.39 -0.02
N ILE A 271 10.26 11.61 -0.16
CA ILE A 271 9.11 12.10 0.64
C ILE A 271 7.85 12.35 -0.21
N GLY A 272 8.00 12.79 -1.46
CA GLY A 272 6.93 13.10 -2.40
C GLY A 272 6.18 14.42 -2.14
N MET A 273 6.71 15.31 -1.30
CA MET A 273 5.96 16.47 -0.79
C MET A 273 6.64 17.84 -0.90
N SER A 274 7.93 17.95 -1.22
CA SER A 274 8.67 19.21 -1.01
C SER A 274 9.37 19.80 -2.24
N TYR A 275 9.42 19.10 -3.38
CA TYR A 275 10.20 19.54 -4.56
C TYR A 275 9.96 21.00 -4.92
N GLY A 276 8.72 21.36 -5.32
CA GLY A 276 8.44 22.71 -5.78
C GLY A 276 8.72 23.78 -4.73
N VAL A 277 8.41 23.50 -3.46
CA VAL A 277 8.64 24.44 -2.35
C VAL A 277 10.12 24.76 -2.21
N THR A 278 10.98 23.73 -2.23
CA THR A 278 12.43 23.90 -2.14
C THR A 278 12.99 24.57 -3.38
N SER A 279 12.57 24.11 -4.57
CA SER A 279 13.06 24.63 -5.84
C SER A 279 12.67 26.09 -6.05
N THR A 280 11.45 26.48 -5.70
CA THR A 280 10.97 27.87 -5.80
C THR A 280 11.67 28.76 -4.80
N THR A 281 11.78 28.32 -3.54
CA THR A 281 12.49 29.10 -2.51
C THR A 281 13.95 29.34 -2.90
N PHE A 282 14.63 28.32 -3.41
CA PHE A 282 15.98 28.45 -3.97
C PHE A 282 16.01 29.42 -5.16
N SER A 283 15.09 29.28 -6.12
CA SER A 283 15.03 30.11 -7.32
C SER A 283 14.86 31.60 -6.98
N LEU A 284 13.96 31.92 -6.06
CA LEU A 284 13.73 33.29 -5.60
C LEU A 284 14.96 33.89 -4.89
N SER A 285 15.70 33.05 -4.15
CA SER A 285 16.94 33.45 -3.48
C SER A 285 18.07 33.76 -4.46
N MET A 286 18.08 33.07 -5.61
CA MET A 286 18.99 33.33 -6.74
C MET A 286 18.53 34.49 -7.64
N GLY A 287 17.50 35.24 -7.21
CA GLY A 287 16.99 36.40 -7.93
C GLY A 287 16.14 36.07 -9.15
N ILE A 288 15.69 34.82 -9.31
CA ILE A 288 14.76 34.46 -10.39
C ILE A 288 13.35 35.01 -10.07
N PRO A 289 12.66 35.66 -11.03
CA PRO A 289 11.29 36.11 -10.84
C PRO A 289 10.33 34.95 -10.51
N PRO A 290 9.25 35.19 -9.75
CA PRO A 290 8.32 34.13 -9.34
C PRO A 290 7.72 33.32 -10.50
N ALA A 291 7.33 33.97 -11.59
CA ALA A 291 6.75 33.28 -12.75
C ALA A 291 7.77 32.37 -13.44
N SER A 292 8.98 32.85 -13.72
CA SER A 292 10.05 32.03 -14.31
C SER A 292 10.53 30.92 -13.37
N ALA A 293 10.54 31.17 -12.06
CA ALA A 293 10.85 30.15 -11.05
C ALA A 293 9.80 29.04 -11.06
N SER A 294 8.52 29.39 -10.99
CA SER A 294 7.42 28.42 -11.06
C SER A 294 7.43 27.64 -12.37
N MET A 295 7.65 28.32 -13.51
CA MET A 295 7.80 27.66 -14.81
C MET A 295 8.93 26.61 -14.79
N GLY A 296 10.12 26.98 -14.29
CA GLY A 296 11.24 26.05 -14.19
C GLY A 296 10.93 24.83 -13.32
N VAL A 297 10.26 25.05 -12.18
CA VAL A 297 9.79 23.96 -11.33
C VAL A 297 8.85 23.03 -12.08
N HIS A 298 7.78 23.54 -12.70
CA HIS A 298 6.80 22.69 -13.37
C HIS A 298 7.41 21.95 -14.57
N LEU A 299 8.27 22.59 -15.35
CA LEU A 299 8.98 21.93 -16.45
C LEU A 299 9.85 20.78 -15.94
N SER A 300 10.59 20.99 -14.86
CA SER A 300 11.41 19.93 -14.23
C SER A 300 10.57 18.80 -13.62
N GLU A 301 9.36 19.12 -13.17
CA GLU A 301 8.41 18.16 -12.61
C GLU A 301 7.77 17.25 -13.65
N ILE A 302 7.70 17.64 -14.93
CA ILE A 302 7.27 16.76 -16.02
C ILE A 302 8.18 15.53 -16.07
N MET A 303 9.50 15.74 -16.03
CA MET A 303 10.46 14.63 -16.08
C MET A 303 10.43 13.78 -14.82
N SER A 304 10.52 14.40 -13.64
CA SER A 304 10.60 13.66 -12.38
C SER A 304 9.32 12.91 -12.05
N ASN A 305 8.15 13.55 -12.17
CA ASN A 305 6.86 12.91 -11.91
C ASN A 305 6.41 12.02 -13.07
N GLY A 306 6.86 12.24 -14.31
CA GLY A 306 6.64 11.33 -15.42
C GLY A 306 7.27 9.97 -15.16
N ILE A 307 8.57 9.95 -14.82
CA ILE A 307 9.30 8.71 -14.49
C ILE A 307 8.70 8.05 -13.23
N ALA A 308 8.53 8.81 -12.15
CA ALA A 308 7.99 8.27 -10.90
C ALA A 308 6.54 7.77 -11.06
N GLY A 309 5.69 8.55 -11.74
CA GLY A 309 4.29 8.22 -12.03
C GLY A 309 4.17 6.94 -12.86
N TRP A 310 4.99 6.80 -13.90
CA TRP A 310 5.07 5.57 -14.71
C TRP A 310 5.48 4.35 -13.89
N MET A 311 6.48 4.50 -13.01
CA MET A 311 6.89 3.42 -12.11
C MET A 311 5.76 3.01 -11.15
N HIS A 312 5.06 3.98 -10.57
CA HIS A 312 3.90 3.69 -9.70
C HIS A 312 2.73 3.04 -10.46
N TYR A 313 2.49 3.43 -11.72
CA TYR A 313 1.53 2.76 -12.59
C TYR A 313 1.89 1.30 -12.83
N ARG A 314 3.14 1.02 -13.24
CA ARG A 314 3.62 -0.35 -13.48
C ARG A 314 3.58 -1.24 -12.21
N MET A 315 3.70 -0.64 -11.03
CA MET A 315 3.59 -1.33 -9.74
C MET A 315 2.15 -1.54 -9.24
N GLY A 316 1.13 -1.12 -10.01
CA GLY A 316 -0.27 -1.21 -9.62
C GLY A 316 -0.66 -0.23 -8.49
N ASN A 317 0.11 0.84 -8.28
CA ASN A 317 -0.07 1.77 -7.16
C ASN A 317 -1.04 2.93 -7.48
N VAL A 318 -1.74 2.89 -8.61
CA VAL A 318 -2.60 3.99 -9.06
C VAL A 318 -4.06 3.63 -8.85
N ASN A 319 -4.76 4.43 -8.04
CA ASN A 319 -6.22 4.38 -7.95
C ASN A 319 -6.84 5.26 -9.04
N TRP A 320 -7.42 4.64 -10.06
CA TRP A 320 -7.99 5.33 -11.22
C TRP A 320 -9.20 6.22 -10.90
N LYS A 321 -10.02 5.85 -9.91
CA LYS A 321 -11.14 6.70 -9.48
C LYS A 321 -10.64 7.98 -8.83
N LEU A 322 -9.64 7.87 -7.95
CA LEU A 322 -8.99 9.01 -7.32
C LEU A 322 -8.26 9.87 -8.37
N PHE A 323 -7.61 9.25 -9.35
CA PHE A 323 -6.91 9.94 -10.43
C PHE A 323 -7.86 10.84 -11.23
N LYS A 324 -9.01 10.31 -11.68
CA LYS A 324 -10.02 11.10 -12.41
C LYS A 324 -10.57 12.27 -11.59
N LEU A 325 -10.80 12.06 -10.29
CA LEU A 325 -11.31 13.10 -9.39
C LEU A 325 -10.30 14.22 -9.11
N LEU A 326 -9.00 13.96 -9.25
CA LEU A 326 -7.95 14.95 -9.03
C LEU A 326 -7.49 15.61 -10.33
N LEU A 327 -7.40 14.85 -11.42
CA LEU A 327 -6.75 15.28 -12.66
C LEU A 327 -7.41 16.51 -13.28
N VAL A 328 -8.70 16.39 -13.65
CA VAL A 328 -9.38 17.47 -14.40
C VAL A 328 -9.48 18.75 -13.58
N PRO A 329 -9.97 18.72 -12.32
CA PRO A 329 -9.99 19.92 -11.49
C PRO A 329 -8.58 20.47 -11.22
N GLY A 330 -7.59 19.60 -11.03
CA GLY A 330 -6.20 19.99 -10.83
C GLY A 330 -5.58 20.70 -12.03
N ILE A 331 -5.85 20.22 -13.25
CA ILE A 331 -5.41 20.90 -14.48
C ILE A 331 -6.05 22.28 -14.58
N ILE A 332 -7.36 22.39 -14.34
CA ILE A 332 -8.07 23.68 -14.36
C ILE A 332 -7.42 24.64 -13.37
N GLY A 333 -7.25 24.21 -12.13
CA GLY A 333 -6.60 25.03 -11.09
C GLY A 333 -5.19 25.48 -11.49
N ALA A 334 -4.36 24.55 -11.99
CA ALA A 334 -2.98 24.85 -12.35
C ALA A 334 -2.85 25.76 -13.58
N VAL A 335 -3.70 25.59 -14.59
CA VAL A 335 -3.74 26.49 -15.76
C VAL A 335 -4.17 27.90 -15.32
N THR A 336 -5.22 28.01 -14.49
CA THR A 336 -5.65 29.31 -13.94
C THR A 336 -4.55 29.97 -13.09
N GLY A 337 -3.87 29.18 -12.26
CA GLY A 337 -2.77 29.68 -11.42
C GLY A 337 -1.55 30.11 -12.23
N ALA A 338 -1.17 29.32 -13.25
CA ALA A 338 -0.07 29.65 -14.15
C ALA A 338 -0.38 30.89 -14.97
N TYR A 339 -1.61 31.01 -15.47
CA TYR A 339 -2.08 32.20 -16.18
C TYR A 339 -2.00 33.45 -15.31
N LEU A 340 -2.53 33.37 -14.08
CA LEU A 340 -2.51 34.48 -13.12
C LEU A 340 -1.08 34.88 -12.75
N LEU A 341 -0.21 33.92 -12.45
CA LEU A 341 1.17 34.25 -12.07
C LEU A 341 1.93 34.86 -13.26
N SER A 342 1.70 34.37 -14.47
CA SER A 342 2.33 34.89 -15.69
C SER A 342 1.82 36.29 -16.04
N SER A 343 0.53 36.56 -15.89
CA SER A 343 -0.02 37.91 -16.13
C SER A 343 0.48 38.95 -15.14
N LEU A 344 0.96 38.51 -13.98
CA LEU A 344 1.58 39.36 -12.95
C LEU A 344 3.11 39.45 -13.06
N GLU A 345 3.73 38.98 -14.15
CA GLU A 345 5.19 39.02 -14.34
C GLU A 345 5.75 40.45 -14.23
N HIS A 346 5.05 41.44 -14.80
CA HIS A 346 5.45 42.85 -14.71
C HIS A 346 5.47 43.38 -13.25
N TYR A 347 4.72 42.74 -12.36
CA TYR A 347 4.65 43.05 -10.92
C TYR A 347 5.56 42.14 -10.08
N ALA A 348 6.59 41.54 -10.67
CA ALA A 348 7.52 40.62 -10.00
C ALA A 348 8.05 41.13 -8.64
N SER A 349 8.30 42.44 -8.53
CA SER A 349 8.76 43.07 -7.28
C SER A 349 7.77 42.90 -6.13
N TYR A 350 6.46 42.95 -6.41
CA TYR A 350 5.39 42.79 -5.41
C TYR A 350 4.97 41.33 -5.25
N THR A 351 5.04 40.51 -6.30
CA THR A 351 4.68 39.09 -6.20
C THR A 351 5.74 38.29 -5.44
N LYS A 352 7.03 38.66 -5.53
CA LYS A 352 8.13 38.00 -4.82
C LYS A 352 7.93 37.88 -3.30
N PRO A 353 7.63 38.94 -2.54
CA PRO A 353 7.37 38.82 -1.10
C PRO A 353 6.11 37.99 -0.81
N VAL A 354 5.06 38.09 -1.63
CA VAL A 354 3.85 37.26 -1.47
C VAL A 354 4.17 35.77 -1.59
N ILE A 355 4.93 35.38 -2.63
CA ILE A 355 5.36 33.99 -2.78
C ILE A 355 6.32 33.57 -1.66
N SER A 356 7.17 34.49 -1.15
CA SER A 356 8.05 34.21 -0.01
C SER A 356 7.27 33.95 1.29
N VAL A 357 6.19 34.70 1.53
CA VAL A 357 5.27 34.44 2.66
C VAL A 357 4.56 33.09 2.48
N TYR A 358 4.12 32.78 1.27
CA TYR A 358 3.52 31.48 0.96
C TYR A 358 4.49 30.32 1.24
N THR A 359 5.73 30.38 0.74
CA THR A 359 6.73 29.32 0.97
C THR A 359 7.11 29.23 2.44
N LEU A 360 7.10 30.34 3.19
CA LEU A 360 7.27 30.35 4.64
C LEU A 360 6.16 29.55 5.35
N ILE A 361 4.89 29.82 5.03
CA ILE A 361 3.73 29.08 5.57
C ILE A 361 3.89 27.58 5.26
N LEU A 362 4.28 27.25 4.04
CA LEU A 362 4.45 25.87 3.63
C LEU A 362 5.63 25.19 4.33
N GLY A 363 6.71 25.92 4.60
CA GLY A 363 7.82 25.49 5.44
C GLY A 363 7.35 25.09 6.84
N PHE A 364 6.51 25.92 7.49
CA PHE A 364 5.90 25.56 8.78
C PHE A 364 4.97 24.35 8.69
N VAL A 365 4.19 24.22 7.62
CA VAL A 365 3.34 23.03 7.38
C VAL A 365 4.19 21.76 7.25
N ILE A 366 5.33 21.81 6.55
CA ILE A 366 6.27 20.69 6.42
C ILE A 366 6.90 20.37 7.80
N LEU A 367 7.32 21.39 8.55
CA LEU A 367 7.89 21.24 9.89
C LEU A 367 6.92 20.55 10.86
N ASN A 368 5.68 21.03 10.90
CA ASN A 368 4.63 20.49 11.76
C ASN A 368 4.38 19.00 11.46
N LYS A 369 4.46 18.60 10.18
CA LYS A 369 4.34 17.18 9.79
C LYS A 369 5.54 16.34 10.20
N ALA A 370 6.75 16.88 10.08
CA ALA A 370 7.96 16.19 10.53
C ALA A 370 7.87 15.83 12.03
N ILE A 371 7.30 16.75 12.83
CA ILE A 371 7.10 16.56 14.27
C ILE A 371 5.96 15.58 14.55
N ASN A 372 4.82 15.73 13.89
CA ASN A 372 3.58 14.98 14.18
C ASN A 372 3.39 13.67 13.40
N LEU A 373 4.45 13.11 12.81
CA LEU A 373 4.38 11.94 11.92
C LEU A 373 3.70 10.69 12.53
N LYS A 374 3.64 10.59 13.87
CA LYS A 374 3.10 9.46 14.64
C LYS A 374 1.68 9.65 15.19
N LYS A 375 1.02 10.80 14.99
CA LYS A 375 -0.30 11.08 15.60
C LYS A 375 -1.41 10.23 14.97
N LYS A 376 -2.34 9.71 15.80
CA LYS A 376 -3.46 8.85 15.39
C LYS A 376 -4.35 9.59 14.38
N ARG A 377 -4.60 8.96 13.24
CA ARG A 377 -5.30 9.53 12.07
C ARG A 377 -6.81 9.55 12.30
N THR A 378 -7.46 10.65 11.92
CA THR A 378 -8.92 10.79 11.92
C THR A 378 -9.55 9.87 10.88
N SER A 379 -10.66 9.19 11.20
CA SER A 379 -11.36 8.25 10.31
C SER A 379 -12.26 8.93 9.25
N GLY A 380 -12.32 10.26 9.23
CA GLY A 380 -13.18 11.03 8.34
C GLY A 380 -12.74 10.93 6.89
N LYS A 381 -13.56 10.33 6.03
CA LYS A 381 -13.33 10.34 4.57
C LYS A 381 -13.55 11.75 4.03
N ILE A 382 -12.55 12.30 3.35
CA ILE A 382 -12.69 13.60 2.67
C ILE A 382 -13.64 13.45 1.49
N LYS A 383 -14.75 14.19 1.55
CA LYS A 383 -15.83 14.14 0.55
C LYS A 383 -15.54 15.01 -0.69
N ARG A 384 -14.84 16.14 -0.54
CA ARG A 384 -14.61 17.13 -1.62
C ARG A 384 -13.23 17.00 -2.27
N ILE A 385 -12.97 15.87 -2.93
CA ILE A 385 -11.68 15.59 -3.58
C ILE A 385 -11.44 16.50 -4.78
N SER A 386 -12.49 16.79 -5.58
CA SER A 386 -12.36 17.64 -6.77
C SER A 386 -11.94 19.06 -6.40
N LEU A 387 -12.48 19.61 -5.31
CA LEU A 387 -12.07 20.92 -4.80
C LEU A 387 -10.64 20.92 -4.27
N LEU A 388 -10.21 19.82 -3.65
CA LEU A 388 -8.81 19.62 -3.25
C LEU A 388 -7.89 19.57 -4.47
N GLY A 389 -8.30 18.91 -5.56
CA GLY A 389 -7.57 18.93 -6.83
C GLY A 389 -7.46 20.34 -7.39
N LEU A 390 -8.58 21.05 -7.51
CA LEU A 390 -8.62 22.43 -8.03
C LEU A 390 -7.76 23.39 -7.23
N GLY A 391 -7.98 23.47 -5.92
CA GLY A 391 -7.19 24.35 -5.05
C GLY A 391 -5.72 23.93 -4.99
N GLY A 392 -5.47 22.62 -4.98
CA GLY A 392 -4.12 22.07 -5.01
C GLY A 392 -3.35 22.47 -6.26
N GLY A 393 -3.95 22.34 -7.45
CA GLY A 393 -3.32 22.70 -8.72
C GLY A 393 -3.07 24.21 -8.83
N PHE A 394 -4.04 25.02 -8.41
CA PHE A 394 -3.89 26.48 -8.39
C PHE A 394 -2.73 26.94 -7.49
N ILE A 395 -2.71 26.43 -6.26
CA ILE A 395 -1.65 26.76 -5.30
C ILE A 395 -0.28 26.25 -5.77
N ASP A 396 -0.22 25.07 -6.40
CA ASP A 396 1.03 24.54 -6.97
C ASP A 396 1.59 25.47 -8.05
N ALA A 397 0.75 25.92 -8.98
CA ALA A 397 1.16 26.80 -10.08
C ALA A 397 1.56 28.20 -9.62
N VAL A 398 0.77 28.84 -8.75
CA VAL A 398 1.07 30.20 -8.23
C VAL A 398 2.29 30.18 -7.29
N GLY A 399 2.35 29.18 -6.42
CA GLY A 399 3.38 29.06 -5.40
C GLY A 399 4.66 28.38 -5.87
N GLY A 400 4.69 27.87 -7.10
CA GLY A 400 5.79 27.05 -7.62
C GLY A 400 5.99 25.75 -6.83
N GLY A 401 4.93 25.22 -6.23
CA GLY A 401 4.97 24.05 -5.34
C GLY A 401 3.82 24.10 -4.33
N GLY A 402 3.38 22.96 -3.83
CA GLY A 402 2.25 22.88 -2.87
C GLY A 402 1.43 21.61 -2.98
N TRP A 403 1.41 20.99 -4.16
CA TRP A 403 0.57 19.83 -4.45
C TRP A 403 0.81 18.65 -3.49
N GLY A 404 2.06 18.23 -3.29
CA GLY A 404 2.38 17.12 -2.39
C GLY A 404 2.14 17.45 -0.90
N SER A 405 2.51 18.66 -0.47
CA SER A 405 2.24 19.14 0.88
C SER A 405 0.76 19.34 1.19
N ILE A 406 -0.09 19.62 0.20
CA ILE A 406 -1.51 19.86 0.42
C ILE A 406 -2.31 18.62 0.06
N VAL A 407 -2.32 18.22 -1.21
CA VAL A 407 -3.16 17.15 -1.75
C VAL A 407 -2.79 15.80 -1.16
N LEU A 408 -1.54 15.34 -1.30
CA LEU A 408 -1.14 14.02 -0.80
C LEU A 408 -1.32 13.91 0.72
N SER A 409 -0.90 14.94 1.44
CA SER A 409 -1.03 14.99 2.90
C SER A 409 -2.49 14.94 3.34
N THR A 410 -3.36 15.70 2.67
CA THR A 410 -4.79 15.75 2.96
C THR A 410 -5.46 14.42 2.64
N LEU A 411 -5.11 13.76 1.53
CA LEU A 411 -5.62 12.43 1.19
C LEU A 411 -5.25 11.37 2.23
N ILE A 412 -4.00 11.36 2.70
CA ILE A 412 -3.52 10.44 3.74
C ILE A 412 -4.18 10.76 5.09
N ALA A 413 -4.31 12.04 5.45
CA ALA A 413 -5.01 12.47 6.65
C ALA A 413 -6.50 12.09 6.62
N GLY A 414 -7.11 12.10 5.43
CA GLY A 414 -8.47 11.63 5.15
C GLY A 414 -8.66 10.12 5.11
N GLY A 415 -7.70 9.36 5.63
CA GLY A 415 -7.79 7.90 5.76
C GLY A 415 -7.54 7.10 4.49
N ARG A 416 -7.09 7.72 3.39
CA ARG A 416 -6.72 6.97 2.18
C ARG A 416 -5.37 6.27 2.37
N HIS A 417 -5.25 5.10 1.74
CA HIS A 417 -4.05 4.30 1.83
C HIS A 417 -2.82 5.06 1.25
N PRO A 418 -1.70 5.19 1.98
CA PRO A 418 -0.56 6.02 1.58
C PRO A 418 0.04 5.64 0.23
N ARG A 419 0.25 4.33 -0.01
CA ARG A 419 0.86 3.83 -1.26
C ARG A 419 0.06 4.21 -2.51
N PHE A 420 -1.27 4.06 -2.45
CA PHE A 420 -2.16 4.38 -3.57
C PHE A 420 -2.35 5.89 -3.73
N SER A 421 -2.37 6.63 -2.62
CA SER A 421 -2.47 8.09 -2.64
C SER A 421 -1.21 8.70 -3.26
N LEU A 422 -0.03 8.24 -2.87
CA LEU A 422 1.26 8.68 -3.43
C LEU A 422 1.34 8.40 -4.94
N GLY A 423 1.04 7.16 -5.36
CA GLY A 423 1.10 6.78 -6.77
C GLY A 423 0.13 7.59 -7.64
N THR A 424 -1.12 7.74 -7.20
CA THR A 424 -2.11 8.58 -7.91
C THR A 424 -1.70 10.05 -7.96
N VAL A 425 -1.22 10.63 -6.85
CA VAL A 425 -0.79 12.03 -6.79
C VAL A 425 0.37 12.29 -7.73
N LYS A 426 1.39 11.42 -7.76
CA LYS A 426 2.55 11.55 -8.65
C LYS A 426 2.14 11.50 -10.12
N LEU A 427 1.29 10.54 -10.49
CA LEU A 427 0.79 10.45 -11.86
C LEU A 427 -0.08 11.66 -12.24
N SER A 428 -0.98 12.12 -11.36
CA SER A 428 -1.76 13.34 -11.61
C SER A 428 -0.86 14.56 -11.79
N ARG A 429 0.20 14.68 -10.98
CA ARG A 429 1.14 15.80 -11.02
C ARG A 429 1.87 15.90 -12.35
N PHE A 430 2.22 14.78 -13.00
CA PHE A 430 2.81 14.80 -14.34
C PHE A 430 1.96 15.59 -15.34
N PHE A 431 0.66 15.29 -15.43
CA PHE A 431 -0.25 15.97 -16.35
C PHE A 431 -0.54 17.42 -15.94
N ILE A 432 -0.66 17.69 -14.63
CA ILE A 432 -0.86 19.04 -14.11
C ILE A 432 0.35 19.93 -14.40
N ALA A 433 1.56 19.41 -14.19
CA ALA A 433 2.81 20.08 -14.51
C ALA A 433 2.97 20.30 -16.01
N LEU A 434 2.56 19.33 -16.85
CA LEU A 434 2.56 19.47 -18.30
C LEU A 434 1.68 20.65 -18.76
N MET A 435 0.44 20.72 -18.26
CA MET A 435 -0.50 21.77 -18.68
C MET A 435 -0.12 23.16 -18.14
N SER A 436 0.32 23.26 -16.89
CA SER A 436 0.80 24.54 -16.33
C SER A 436 2.09 25.01 -17.01
N SER A 437 3.02 24.10 -17.31
CA SER A 437 4.23 24.43 -18.07
C SER A 437 3.91 24.96 -19.47
N LEU A 438 2.93 24.34 -20.15
CA LEU A 438 2.47 24.84 -21.45
C LEU A 438 1.94 26.28 -21.31
N THR A 439 1.11 26.57 -20.31
CA THR A 439 0.63 27.92 -20.04
C THR A 439 1.79 28.90 -19.81
N PHE A 440 2.73 28.57 -18.92
CA PHE A 440 3.89 29.42 -18.64
C PHE A 440 4.73 29.68 -19.90
N VAL A 441 5.07 28.66 -20.67
CA VAL A 441 5.88 28.78 -21.89
C VAL A 441 5.17 29.63 -22.95
N THR A 442 3.84 29.54 -23.04
CA THR A 442 3.08 30.36 -24.00
C THR A 442 2.90 31.82 -23.57
N MET A 443 2.97 32.11 -22.27
CA MET A 443 2.69 33.45 -21.73
C MET A 443 3.94 34.26 -21.38
N LEU A 444 5.03 33.59 -20.99
CA LEU A 444 6.27 34.25 -20.58
C LEU A 444 7.15 34.49 -21.80
N SER A 445 7.55 35.74 -22.04
CA SER A 445 8.44 36.12 -23.14
C SER A 445 9.93 36.10 -22.75
N GLY A 446 10.25 36.03 -21.46
CA GLY A 446 11.62 36.09 -20.94
C GLY A 446 11.90 35.05 -19.85
N ALA A 447 12.24 33.82 -20.26
CA ALA A 447 12.62 32.77 -19.32
C ALA A 447 14.14 32.72 -19.09
N ARG A 448 14.54 32.51 -17.83
CA ARG A 448 15.93 32.17 -17.47
C ARG A 448 16.24 30.72 -17.83
N TRP A 449 16.39 30.45 -19.12
CA TRP A 449 16.56 29.11 -19.68
C TRP A 449 17.81 28.38 -19.16
N ASP A 450 18.85 29.12 -18.79
CA ASP A 450 20.03 28.63 -18.09
C ASP A 450 19.66 27.91 -16.78
N ALA A 451 18.87 28.57 -15.94
CA ALA A 451 18.42 28.00 -14.67
C ALA A 451 17.39 26.87 -14.87
N VAL A 452 16.46 27.04 -15.81
CA VAL A 452 15.42 26.04 -16.11
C VAL A 452 16.04 24.74 -16.64
N ALA A 453 16.97 24.84 -17.59
CA ALA A 453 17.65 23.67 -18.16
C ALA A 453 18.47 22.92 -17.10
N GLY A 454 19.21 23.66 -16.26
CA GLY A 454 19.93 23.06 -15.13
C GLY A 454 18.99 22.27 -14.22
N LEU A 455 17.87 22.87 -13.80
CA LEU A 455 16.90 22.25 -12.91
C LEU A 455 16.26 20.98 -13.50
N ILE A 456 15.91 21.01 -14.80
CA ILE A 456 15.35 19.86 -15.52
C ILE A 456 16.36 18.71 -15.57
N ILE A 457 17.59 18.98 -16.00
CA ILE A 457 18.63 17.96 -16.17
C ILE A 457 19.00 17.35 -14.83
N GLY A 458 19.22 18.17 -13.80
CA GLY A 458 19.50 17.71 -12.44
C GLY A 458 18.39 16.79 -11.91
N SER A 459 17.13 17.17 -12.12
CA SER A 459 15.97 16.38 -11.68
C SER A 459 15.82 15.06 -12.41
N ALA A 460 16.08 15.05 -13.73
CA ALA A 460 16.03 13.85 -14.55
C ALA A 460 17.09 12.82 -14.11
N LEU A 461 18.31 13.27 -13.79
CA LEU A 461 19.39 12.42 -13.29
C LEU A 461 19.09 11.86 -11.89
N ALA A 462 18.51 12.66 -11.01
CA ALA A 462 18.19 12.25 -9.64
C ALA A 462 17.01 11.28 -9.54
N SER A 463 15.98 11.43 -10.39
CA SER A 463 14.71 10.71 -10.24
C SER A 463 14.85 9.17 -10.19
N PRO A 464 15.66 8.50 -11.05
CA PRO A 464 15.88 7.05 -10.96
C PRO A 464 16.64 6.62 -9.70
N ILE A 465 17.55 7.45 -9.21
CA ILE A 465 18.36 7.19 -8.02
C ILE A 465 17.48 7.32 -6.77
N ALA A 466 16.70 8.38 -6.70
CA ALA A 466 15.77 8.68 -5.61
C ALA A 466 14.78 7.52 -5.40
N ALA A 467 14.22 6.98 -6.49
CA ALA A 467 13.31 5.84 -6.44
C ALA A 467 13.94 4.55 -5.88
N ARG A 468 15.26 4.38 -5.94
CA ARG A 468 15.98 3.19 -5.41
C ARG A 468 16.41 3.36 -3.95
N ILE A 469 16.67 4.58 -3.51
CA ILE A 469 17.27 4.88 -2.20
C ILE A 469 16.22 5.35 -1.17
N SER A 470 15.02 5.75 -1.62
CA SER A 470 13.95 6.33 -0.78
C SER A 470 13.61 5.57 0.50
N ASN A 471 13.81 4.24 0.55
CA ASN A 471 13.53 3.42 1.74
C ASN A 471 14.66 3.39 2.79
N LYS A 472 15.83 3.97 2.52
CA LYS A 472 17.02 3.88 3.39
C LYS A 472 17.22 5.08 4.32
N ILE A 473 16.52 6.19 4.10
CA ILE A 473 16.73 7.45 4.83
C ILE A 473 15.48 7.80 5.64
N SER A 474 15.67 8.29 6.86
CA SER A 474 14.57 8.76 7.72
C SER A 474 13.87 9.96 7.07
N ALA A 475 12.66 9.74 6.53
CA ALA A 475 11.83 10.80 5.96
C ALA A 475 11.62 11.96 6.95
N LYS A 476 11.54 11.68 8.26
CA LYS A 476 11.42 12.69 9.32
C LYS A 476 12.61 13.66 9.30
N PHE A 477 13.83 13.15 9.20
CA PHE A 477 15.04 13.97 9.19
C PHE A 477 15.08 14.87 7.96
N ILE A 478 14.80 14.31 6.78
CA ILE A 478 14.78 15.08 5.53
C ILE A 478 13.71 16.18 5.59
N MET A 479 12.48 15.86 6.02
CA MET A 479 11.42 16.87 6.14
C MET A 479 11.78 17.99 7.12
N PHE A 480 12.43 17.67 8.24
CA PHE A 480 12.88 18.67 9.19
C PHE A 480 13.95 19.59 8.58
N ALA A 481 14.99 19.02 7.97
CA ALA A 481 16.07 19.78 7.34
C ALA A 481 15.54 20.70 6.23
N VAL A 482 14.67 20.17 5.36
CA VAL A 482 14.01 20.93 4.29
C VAL A 482 13.18 22.07 4.84
N ALA A 483 12.35 21.82 5.86
CA ALA A 483 11.51 22.84 6.43
C ALA A 483 12.32 23.99 7.04
N VAL A 484 13.39 23.68 7.76
CA VAL A 484 14.30 24.70 8.34
C VAL A 484 14.91 25.56 7.25
N ILE A 485 15.46 24.94 6.19
CA ILE A 485 16.08 25.69 5.07
C ILE A 485 15.05 26.60 4.39
N VAL A 486 13.87 26.06 4.07
CA VAL A 486 12.80 26.85 3.44
C VAL A 486 12.39 28.03 4.32
N ILE A 487 12.16 27.81 5.61
CA ILE A 487 11.79 28.88 6.57
C ILE A 487 12.86 29.97 6.61
N LEU A 488 14.14 29.61 6.75
CA LEU A 488 15.24 30.58 6.85
C LEU A 488 15.39 31.42 5.58
N ILE A 489 15.34 30.78 4.41
CA ILE A 489 15.47 31.48 3.12
C ILE A 489 14.25 32.38 2.89
N SER A 490 13.04 31.91 3.18
CA SER A 490 11.82 32.71 3.03
C SER A 490 11.82 33.92 3.97
N ILE A 491 12.23 33.77 5.24
CA ILE A 491 12.38 34.90 6.18
C ILE A 491 13.39 35.91 5.64
N ARG A 492 14.56 35.47 5.20
CA ARG A 492 15.58 36.35 4.61
C ARG A 492 15.05 37.11 3.40
N SER A 493 14.32 36.42 2.52
CA SER A 493 13.69 37.02 1.33
C SER A 493 12.70 38.13 1.71
N ILE A 494 11.86 37.90 2.73
CA ILE A 494 10.88 38.86 3.23
C ILE A 494 11.58 40.06 3.87
N ILE A 495 12.58 39.83 4.74
CA ILE A 495 13.35 40.91 5.38
C ILE A 495 14.02 41.80 4.34
N ASN A 496 14.69 41.19 3.34
CA ASN A 496 15.36 41.93 2.27
C ASN A 496 14.40 42.78 1.42
N PHE A 497 13.11 42.43 1.39
CA PHE A 497 12.10 43.23 0.71
C PHE A 497 11.73 44.49 1.51
N PHE A 498 11.63 44.39 2.85
CA PHE A 498 11.31 45.54 3.71
C PHE A 498 12.49 46.47 3.98
N LEU A 499 13.73 45.98 3.83
CA LEU A 499 14.95 46.77 4.01
C LEU A 499 15.42 47.51 2.74
N LYS A 500 14.77 47.24 1.60
CA LYS A 500 14.93 47.99 0.34
C LYS A 500 13.83 49.02 0.21
#